data_AF-A0A1A8ML47-F1
#
_entry.id   AF-A0A1A8ML47-F1
#
_cell.length_a   1.000
_cell.length_b   1.000
_cell.length_c   1.000
_cell.angle_alpha   90.00
_cell.angle_beta   90.00
_cell.angle_gamma   90.00
#
_symmetry.space_group_name_H-M   'P 1'
#
loop_
_entity.id
_entity.type
_entity.pdbx_description
1 polymer ?
#
loop_
_entity_poly.entity_id
_entity_poly.type
_entity_poly.pdbx_seq_one_letter_code
_entity_poly.pdbx_strand_id
1 'polypeptide(L)'
;DSGEFDDCNSFLLQCKLAFERCSSAFISDSAKVSYIVGLLRGRALKWAEAKSHDDSFLQGPYNEFLSDFKLTFGGHESLSDIWKKLLALTQGRRSVADLAVDFRILAARTSWN
;
A
#
# COMPACT_ATOMS: atom_id res chain seq x y z
N ASP A 1 19.75 -4.84 1.50
CA ASP A 1 18.37 -5.30 1.28
C ASP A 1 17.39 -4.35 1.96
N SER A 2 17.00 -3.33 1.22
CA SER A 2 16.20 -2.18 1.65
C SER A 2 14.78 -2.62 1.99
N GLY A 3 14.52 -2.85 3.28
CA GLY A 3 13.19 -2.97 3.87
C GLY A 3 12.45 -1.62 3.90
N GLU A 4 12.50 -0.86 2.81
CA GLU A 4 11.67 0.32 2.60
C GLU A 4 10.50 -0.11 1.72
N PHE A 5 9.30 0.04 2.27
CA PHE A 5 8.06 -0.07 1.52
C PHE A 5 7.97 1.15 0.61
N ASP A 6 8.79 1.20 -0.43
CA ASP A 6 8.85 2.31 -1.40
C ASP A 6 7.47 2.59 -2.01
N ASP A 7 6.53 1.64 -1.92
CA ASP A 7 5.11 1.90 -2.11
C ASP A 7 4.22 0.99 -1.23
N CYS A 8 3.72 1.54 -0.11
CA CYS A 8 2.73 0.90 0.76
C CYS A 8 1.53 0.32 -0.01
N ASN A 9 1.09 0.99 -1.08
CA ASN A 9 -0.02 0.49 -1.90
C ASN A 9 0.35 -0.78 -2.66
N SER A 10 1.57 -0.84 -3.21
CA SER A 10 2.07 -2.02 -3.91
C SER A 10 2.19 -3.23 -2.97
N PHE A 11 2.65 -3.02 -1.73
CA PHE A 11 2.70 -4.07 -0.72
C PHE A 11 1.30 -4.60 -0.33
N LEU A 12 0.35 -3.69 -0.08
CA LEU A 12 -1.03 -4.08 0.25
C LEU A 12 -1.73 -4.78 -0.91
N LEU A 13 -1.44 -4.38 -2.16
CA LEU A 13 -1.95 -5.07 -3.35
C LEU A 13 -1.45 -6.53 -3.39
N GLN A 14 -0.17 -6.77 -3.13
CA GLN A 14 0.39 -8.12 -3.07
C GLN A 14 -0.28 -8.98 -1.99
N CYS A 15 -0.56 -8.41 -0.82
CA CYS A 15 -1.29 -9.09 0.25
C CYS A 15 -2.72 -9.43 -0.18
N LYS A 16 -3.44 -8.50 -0.81
CA LYS A 16 -4.79 -8.72 -1.32
C LYS A 16 -4.83 -9.86 -2.35
N LEU A 17 -3.88 -9.90 -3.28
CA LEU A 17 -3.75 -10.98 -4.26
C LEU A 17 -3.45 -12.33 -3.59
N ALA A 18 -2.70 -12.36 -2.48
CA ALA A 18 -2.50 -13.59 -1.71
C ALA A 18 -3.81 -14.07 -1.06
N PHE A 19 -4.61 -13.15 -0.53
CA PHE A 19 -5.92 -13.46 0.05
C PHE A 19 -6.90 -14.00 -0.98
N GLU A 20 -6.92 -13.41 -2.17
CA GLU A 20 -7.78 -13.86 -3.27
C GLU A 20 -7.39 -15.25 -3.77
N ARG A 21 -6.09 -15.57 -3.83
CA ARG A 21 -5.61 -16.90 -4.24
C ARG A 21 -5.94 -18.02 -3.25
N CYS A 22 -6.04 -17.70 -1.96
CA CYS A 22 -6.30 -18.67 -0.91
C CYS A 22 -7.40 -18.18 0.04
N SER A 23 -8.57 -17.84 -0.50
CA SER A 23 -9.65 -17.21 0.25
C SER A 23 -10.11 -18.00 1.49
N SER A 24 -10.02 -19.34 1.45
CA SER A 24 -10.35 -20.20 2.58
C SER A 24 -9.37 -20.09 3.76
N ALA A 25 -8.12 -19.69 3.52
CA ALA A 25 -7.14 -19.47 4.59
C ALA A 25 -7.26 -18.06 5.23
N PHE A 26 -7.94 -17.14 4.56
CA PHE A 26 -8.04 -15.73 4.96
C PHE A 26 -9.50 -15.28 5.18
N ILE A 27 -10.28 -16.14 5.85
CA ILE A 27 -11.69 -15.88 6.15
C ILE A 27 -11.81 -14.79 7.22
N SER A 28 -11.00 -14.86 8.27
CA SER A 28 -11.04 -13.91 9.38
C SER A 28 -10.12 -12.71 9.14
N ASP A 29 -10.49 -11.58 9.73
CA ASP A 29 -9.67 -10.38 9.72
C ASP A 29 -8.34 -10.60 10.44
N SER A 30 -8.36 -11.33 11.57
CA SER A 30 -7.13 -11.71 12.27
C SER A 30 -6.16 -12.51 11.40
N ALA A 31 -6.64 -13.42 10.54
CA ALA A 31 -5.78 -14.17 9.62
C ALA A 31 -5.11 -13.25 8.59
N LYS A 32 -5.85 -12.27 8.05
CA LYS A 32 -5.31 -11.27 7.12
C LYS A 32 -4.28 -10.37 7.80
N VAL A 33 -4.62 -9.85 8.99
CA VAL A 33 -3.72 -8.99 9.78
C VAL A 33 -2.43 -9.73 10.13
N SER A 34 -2.55 -10.97 10.65
CA SER A 34 -1.40 -11.80 11.02
C SER A 34 -0.49 -12.08 9.83
N TYR A 35 -1.07 -12.34 8.65
CA TYR A 35 -0.29 -12.51 7.43
C TYR A 35 0.50 -11.26 7.05
N ILE A 36 -0.14 -10.08 7.07
CA ILE A 36 0.54 -8.82 6.77
C ILE A 36 1.67 -8.58 7.76
N VAL A 37 1.40 -8.71 9.06
CA VAL A 37 2.39 -8.52 10.13
C VAL A 37 3.59 -9.47 9.95
N GLY A 38 3.34 -10.73 9.60
CA GLY A 38 4.40 -11.73 9.35
C GLY A 38 5.33 -11.40 8.18
N LEU A 39 4.89 -10.55 7.24
CA LEU A 39 5.70 -10.07 6.12
C LEU A 39 6.50 -8.81 6.45
N LEU A 40 6.22 -8.13 7.57
CA LEU A 40 6.88 -6.87 7.91
C LEU A 40 8.35 -7.07 8.27
N ARG A 41 9.19 -6.12 7.88
CA ARG A 41 10.63 -6.08 8.17
C ARG A 41 11.04 -4.67 8.58
N GLY A 42 12.19 -4.55 9.23
CA GLY A 42 12.80 -3.26 9.57
C GLY A 42 11.87 -2.36 10.41
N ARG A 43 11.67 -1.11 9.96
CA ARG A 43 10.85 -0.12 10.67
C ARG A 43 9.38 -0.52 10.80
N ALA A 44 8.83 -1.24 9.83
CA ALA A 44 7.43 -1.68 9.90
C ALA A 44 7.23 -2.80 10.91
N LEU A 45 8.19 -3.71 11.05
CA LEU A 45 8.11 -4.74 12.10
C LEU A 45 8.18 -4.10 13.49
N LYS A 46 9.07 -3.13 13.70
CA LYS A 46 9.15 -2.37 14.98
C LYS A 46 7.86 -1.63 15.31
N TRP A 47 7.17 -1.10 14.30
CA TRP A 47 5.84 -0.50 14.49
C TRP A 47 4.80 -1.54 14.91
N ALA A 48 4.80 -2.72 14.30
CA ALA A 48 3.90 -3.80 14.67
C ALA A 48 4.18 -4.33 16.09
N GLU A 49 5.46 -4.45 16.48
CA GLU A 49 5.88 -4.78 17.85
C GLU A 49 5.38 -3.75 18.86
N ALA A 50 5.43 -2.45 18.52
CA ALA A 50 4.89 -1.41 19.39
C ALA A 50 3.36 -1.54 19.52
N LYS A 51 2.66 -1.78 18.41
CA LYS A 51 1.20 -1.95 18.37
C LYS A 51 0.71 -3.24 19.05
N SER A 52 1.50 -4.32 19.08
CA SER A 52 1.09 -5.61 19.64
C SER A 52 0.91 -5.63 21.16
N HIS A 53 1.19 -4.52 21.85
CA HIS A 53 0.83 -4.34 23.26
C HIS A 53 -0.68 -4.14 23.46
N ASP A 54 -1.41 -3.82 22.39
CA ASP A 54 -2.86 -3.80 22.36
C ASP A 54 -3.37 -5.15 21.87
N ASP A 55 -4.12 -5.87 22.72
CA ASP A 55 -4.69 -7.18 22.40
C ASP A 55 -5.63 -7.13 21.17
N SER A 56 -6.19 -5.95 20.87
CA SER A 56 -7.03 -5.74 19.68
C SER A 56 -6.23 -5.61 18.39
N PHE A 57 -4.90 -5.40 18.42
CA PHE A 57 -4.13 -5.16 17.20
C PHE A 57 -4.19 -6.33 16.20
N LEU A 58 -4.07 -7.58 16.68
CA LEU A 58 -4.13 -8.77 15.83
C LEU A 58 -5.53 -9.36 15.70
N GLN A 59 -6.43 -9.07 16.65
CA GLN A 59 -7.80 -9.62 16.68
C GLN A 59 -8.85 -8.64 16.16
N GLY A 60 -8.47 -7.40 15.94
CA GLY A 60 -9.35 -6.31 15.54
C GLY A 60 -9.73 -6.36 14.07
N PRO A 61 -10.62 -5.43 13.67
CA PRO A 61 -11.09 -5.31 12.31
C PRO A 61 -9.96 -5.02 11.30
N TYR A 62 -10.00 -5.70 10.16
CA TYR A 62 -8.96 -5.57 9.14
C TYR A 62 -8.88 -4.14 8.57
N ASN A 63 -10.02 -3.44 8.48
CA ASN A 63 -10.10 -2.05 8.02
C ASN A 63 -9.41 -1.07 8.98
N GLU A 64 -9.51 -1.28 10.30
CA GLU A 64 -8.84 -0.46 11.31
C GLU A 64 -7.33 -0.63 11.21
N PHE A 65 -6.86 -1.89 11.13
CA PHE A 65 -5.45 -2.18 10.87
C PHE A 65 -4.95 -1.48 9.60
N LEU A 66 -5.69 -1.57 8.49
CA LEU A 66 -5.31 -0.91 7.24
C LEU A 66 -5.26 0.61 7.35
N SER A 67 -6.18 1.21 8.11
CA SER A 67 -6.19 2.65 8.35
C SER A 67 -4.90 3.08 9.06
N ASP A 68 -4.55 2.41 10.16
CA ASP A 68 -3.34 2.68 10.93
C ASP A 68 -2.06 2.43 10.13
N PHE A 69 -2.04 1.33 9.37
CA PHE A 69 -0.91 0.97 8.52
C PHE A 69 -0.68 2.03 7.44
N LYS A 70 -1.75 2.48 6.77
CA LYS A 70 -1.68 3.55 5.75
C LYS A 70 -1.37 4.91 6.36
N LEU A 71 -1.85 5.21 7.56
CA LEU A 71 -1.49 6.44 8.26
C LEU A 71 0.02 6.49 8.57
N THR A 72 0.62 5.35 8.88
CA THR A 72 2.04 5.25 9.26
C THR A 72 2.97 5.13 8.05
N PHE A 73 2.60 4.33 7.05
CA PHE A 73 3.46 3.95 5.91
C PHE A 73 2.93 4.40 4.55
N GLY A 74 1.67 4.83 4.47
CA GLY A 74 1.12 5.38 3.24
C GLY A 74 1.78 6.72 2.94
N GLY A 75 2.25 6.89 1.71
CA GLY A 75 2.64 8.20 1.22
C GLY A 75 1.42 9.12 1.20
N HIS A 76 1.57 10.34 1.71
CA HIS A 76 0.54 11.37 1.62
C HIS A 76 0.55 11.98 0.21
N GLU A 77 0.25 11.17 -0.81
CA GLU A 77 0.07 11.68 -2.17
C GLU A 77 -1.38 12.17 -2.30
N SER A 78 -1.58 13.47 -2.15
CA SER A 78 -2.91 14.05 -2.35
C SER A 78 -3.27 14.04 -3.83
N LEU A 79 -4.57 14.13 -4.16
CA LEU A 79 -5.01 14.33 -5.54
C LEU A 79 -4.33 15.54 -6.18
N SER A 80 -4.05 16.60 -5.40
CA SER A 80 -3.30 17.77 -5.88
C SER A 80 -1.87 17.41 -6.30
N ASP A 81 -1.21 16.50 -5.58
CA ASP A 81 0.14 16.05 -5.91
C ASP A 81 0.14 15.19 -7.18
N ILE A 82 -0.88 14.34 -7.36
CA ILE A 82 -1.06 13.56 -8.60
C ILE A 82 -1.33 14.50 -9.78
N TRP A 83 -2.19 15.51 -9.61
CA TRP A 83 -2.47 16.53 -10.64
C TRP A 83 -1.24 17.34 -11.01
N LYS A 84 -0.43 17.77 -10.03
CA LYS A 84 0.85 18.45 -10.31
C LYS A 84 1.80 17.55 -11.08
N LYS A 85 1.90 16.26 -10.73
CA LYS A 85 2.70 15.28 -11.47
C LYS A 85 2.21 15.08 -12.90
N LEU A 86 0.89 15.06 -13.09
CA LEU A 86 0.28 14.96 -14.42
C LEU A 86 0.58 16.21 -15.27
N LEU A 87 0.45 17.41 -14.70
CA LEU A 87 0.73 18.68 -15.39
C LEU A 87 2.23 18.88 -15.68
N ALA A 88 3.11 18.37 -14.82
CA ALA A 88 4.55 18.44 -15.01
C ALA A 88 5.09 17.33 -15.93
N LEU A 89 4.24 16.40 -16.38
CA LEU A 89 4.65 15.28 -17.20
C LEU A 89 5.10 15.77 -18.59
N THR A 90 6.38 15.57 -18.90
CA THR A 90 6.96 15.92 -20.21
C THR A 90 7.73 14.75 -20.80
N GLN A 91 7.77 14.68 -22.14
CA GLN A 91 8.48 13.62 -22.85
C GLN A 91 9.99 13.64 -22.54
N GLY A 92 10.61 14.83 -22.56
CA GLY A 92 12.05 14.97 -22.41
C GLY A 92 12.81 14.15 -23.48
N ARG A 93 13.79 13.35 -23.04
CA ARG A 93 14.58 12.45 -23.90
C ARG A 93 13.96 11.04 -24.04
N ARG A 94 12.80 10.79 -23.44
CA ARG A 94 12.13 9.46 -23.43
C ARG A 94 11.27 9.28 -24.68
N SER A 95 10.85 8.05 -24.96
CA SER A 95 9.94 7.78 -26.07
C SER A 95 8.53 8.29 -25.77
N VAL A 96 7.74 8.53 -26.81
CA VAL A 96 6.30 8.86 -26.67
C VAL A 96 5.53 7.70 -26.01
N ALA A 97 5.96 6.45 -26.24
CA ALA A 97 5.34 5.28 -25.65
C ALA A 97 5.51 5.25 -24.12
N ASP A 98 6.71 5.55 -23.62
CA ASP A 98 6.99 5.61 -22.18
C ASP A 98 6.16 6.71 -21.51
N LEU A 99 6.10 7.90 -22.13
CA LEU A 99 5.26 9.00 -21.65
C LEU A 99 3.78 8.61 -21.60
N ALA A 100 3.28 7.92 -22.64
CA ALA A 100 1.89 7.49 -22.69
C ALA A 100 1.56 6.46 -21.59
N VAL A 101 2.52 5.60 -21.23
CA VAL A 101 2.39 4.67 -20.10
C VAL A 101 2.31 5.45 -18.78
N ASP A 102 3.26 6.36 -18.52
CA ASP A 102 3.27 7.19 -17.30
C ASP A 102 1.97 8.01 -17.15
N PHE A 103 1.52 8.63 -18.24
CA PHE A 103 0.27 9.38 -18.27
C PHE A 103 -0.91 8.50 -17.89
N ARG A 104 -1.02 7.30 -18.47
CA ARG A 104 -2.12 6.36 -18.16
C ARG A 104 -2.07 5.85 -16.72
N ILE A 105 -0.88 5.61 -16.17
CA ILE A 105 -0.71 5.22 -14.76
C ILE A 105 -1.19 6.36 -13.85
N LEU A 106 -0.77 7.60 -14.09
CA LEU A 106 -1.21 8.75 -13.31
C LEU A 106 -2.71 9.02 -13.47
N ALA A 107 -3.23 8.94 -14.70
CA ALA A 107 -4.65 9.10 -14.98
C ALA A 107 -5.49 8.06 -14.22
N ALA A 108 -5.07 6.79 -14.21
CA ALA A 108 -5.72 5.72 -13.45
C ALA A 108 -5.70 5.97 -11.93
N ARG A 109 -4.68 6.65 -11.42
CA ARG A 109 -4.60 7.09 -10.01
C ARG A 109 -5.46 8.32 -9.71
N THR A 110 -5.75 9.17 -10.69
CA THR A 110 -6.67 10.34 -10.54
C THR A 110 -8.14 9.98 -10.72
N SER A 111 -8.43 8.91 -11.46
CA SER A 111 -9.79 8.48 -11.69
C SER A 111 -10.33 7.78 -10.43
N TRP A 112 -11.22 8.50 -9.73
CA TRP A 112 -12.22 8.09 -8.73
C TRP A 112 -11.92 8.38 -7.25
N ASN A 113 -12.30 9.59 -6.83
CA ASN A 113 -13.55 9.79 -6.08
C ASN A 113 -14.40 10.85 -6.80
#